data_AF-A0A969ELI8-F1
#
_entry.id   AF-A0A969ELI8-F1
#
_cell.length_a   1.000
_cell.length_b   1.000
_cell.length_c   1.000
_cell.angle_alpha   90.00
_cell.angle_beta   90.00
_cell.angle_gamma   90.00
#
_symmetry.space_group_name_H-M   'P 1'
#
loop_
_entity.id
_entity.type
_entity.pdbx_description
1 polymer ?
#
loop_
_entity_poly.entity_id
_entity_poly.type
_entity_poly.pdbx_seq_one_letter_code
_entity_poly.pdbx_strand_id
1 'polypeptide(L)'
;MLDYEPLSLSSWCNAGFEMYEKKRYTSAGTYLEPRPDKPPVGEQIFHGLPFQIGSKESSTESLFIGFGDQQPLERLPVTIPVGKTPHYVIFAHAVLETNLWTGGPLGEVIAHYIFHYQSVDPVVVPIRERFEIGNVPVPWGQYPFLCFPDQIDHLEDRHKGQWERAGFRLTEVGWAVPHGYYLWPWHNPNPNKILEAIEIVPKKQTFVIAGITLSFLMNPPLCEPRAVRLR
;
A
#
# COMPACT_ATOMS: atom_id res chain seq x y z
N MET A 1 -24.18 -2.80 -10.58
CA MET A 1 -22.70 -2.75 -10.61
C MET A 1 -22.23 -2.81 -9.18
N LEU A 2 -21.14 -3.51 -8.90
CA LEU A 2 -20.46 -3.40 -7.61
C LEU A 2 -19.80 -2.03 -7.55
N ASP A 3 -19.93 -1.32 -6.42
CA ASP A 3 -19.33 0.01 -6.24
C ASP A 3 -17.80 -0.04 -6.19
N TYR A 4 -17.26 -1.18 -5.76
CA TYR A 4 -15.85 -1.47 -5.65
C TYR A 4 -15.52 -2.84 -6.26
N GLU A 5 -14.35 -2.95 -6.87
CA GLU A 5 -13.91 -4.20 -7.48
C GLU A 5 -12.40 -4.43 -7.32
N PRO A 6 -11.98 -5.46 -6.57
CA PRO A 6 -10.59 -5.89 -6.52
C PRO A 6 -10.11 -6.44 -7.88
N LEU A 7 -8.94 -6.02 -8.32
CA LEU A 7 -8.26 -6.60 -9.48
C LEU A 7 -7.53 -7.87 -9.08
N SER A 8 -7.64 -8.92 -9.90
CA SER A 8 -6.82 -10.12 -9.72
C SER A 8 -5.40 -9.84 -10.19
N LEU A 9 -4.43 -9.94 -9.27
CA LEU A 9 -3.00 -9.76 -9.55
C LEU A 9 -2.24 -11.09 -9.67
N SER A 10 -2.94 -12.22 -9.57
CA SER A 10 -2.34 -13.55 -9.42
C SER A 10 -1.29 -13.90 -10.48
N SER A 11 -1.50 -13.48 -11.72
CA SER A 11 -0.61 -13.77 -12.84
C SER A 11 0.74 -13.05 -12.78
N TRP A 12 0.86 -12.02 -11.93
CA TRP A 12 2.08 -11.23 -11.75
C TRP A 12 2.73 -11.43 -10.38
N CYS A 13 2.10 -12.21 -9.49
CA CYS A 13 2.64 -12.46 -8.17
C CYS A 13 3.91 -13.31 -8.25
N ASN A 14 5.02 -12.79 -7.75
CA ASN A 14 6.35 -13.40 -7.81
C ASN A 14 7.06 -13.45 -6.45
N ALA A 15 6.45 -12.89 -5.40
CA ALA A 15 7.06 -12.77 -4.09
C ALA A 15 6.10 -13.16 -2.96
N GLY A 16 6.63 -13.69 -1.86
CA GLY A 16 5.88 -14.20 -0.71
C GLY A 16 6.24 -13.50 0.60
N PHE A 17 5.95 -14.20 1.71
CA PHE A 17 6.16 -13.67 3.07
C PHE A 17 7.62 -13.40 3.41
N GLU A 18 8.57 -14.04 2.73
CA GLU A 18 10.00 -13.83 2.90
C GLU A 18 10.44 -12.37 2.65
N MET A 19 9.61 -11.60 1.94
CA MET A 19 9.79 -10.16 1.73
C MET A 19 9.45 -9.32 2.97
N TYR A 20 8.95 -9.91 4.05
CA TYR A 20 8.67 -9.19 5.30
C TYR A 20 9.58 -9.67 6.44
N GLU A 21 10.56 -10.53 6.14
CA GLU A 21 11.49 -11.06 7.14
C GLU A 21 12.48 -10.02 7.67
N LYS A 22 12.64 -9.99 9.00
CA LYS A 22 13.46 -9.03 9.76
C LYS A 22 14.94 -8.97 9.32
N LYS A 23 15.48 -10.03 8.72
CA LYS A 23 16.88 -10.09 8.25
C LYS A 23 17.13 -9.23 7.01
N ARG A 24 16.09 -8.85 6.28
CA ARG A 24 16.20 -8.13 5.01
C ARG A 24 16.13 -6.61 5.13
N TYR A 25 15.71 -6.06 6.27
CA TYR A 25 15.46 -4.61 6.38
C TYR A 25 16.10 -3.98 7.63
N THR A 26 16.88 -2.92 7.42
CA THR A 26 17.51 -2.14 8.50
C THR A 26 16.57 -1.03 8.93
N SER A 27 16.02 -1.19 10.12
CA SER A 27 15.12 -0.21 10.70
C SER A 27 15.81 0.29 11.99
N ALA A 28 16.24 1.55 11.99
CA ALA A 28 16.76 2.26 13.16
C ALA A 28 15.63 3.13 13.75
N GLY A 29 15.05 2.73 14.88
CA GLY A 29 13.95 3.47 15.50
C GLY A 29 13.27 2.70 16.64
N THR A 30 12.46 3.41 17.44
CA THR A 30 11.56 2.79 18.42
C THR A 30 10.32 2.31 17.68
N TYR A 31 10.17 1.00 17.54
CA TYR A 31 9.01 0.40 16.88
C TYR A 31 7.86 0.24 17.88
N LEU A 32 6.64 0.45 17.40
CA LEU A 32 5.47 0.03 18.15
C LEU A 32 5.40 -1.50 18.05
N GLU A 33 5.75 -2.18 19.13
CA GLU A 33 5.46 -3.62 19.30
C GLU A 33 3.97 -3.82 19.64
N PRO A 34 3.34 -4.94 19.21
CA PRO A 34 3.95 -6.05 18.47
C PRO A 34 4.13 -5.72 16.98
N ARG A 35 5.30 -6.05 16.44
CA ARG A 35 5.47 -6.06 14.98
C ARG A 35 4.61 -7.17 14.39
N PRO A 36 3.87 -6.90 13.33
CA PRO A 36 3.21 -7.97 12.62
C PRO A 36 4.24 -8.86 11.91
N ASP A 37 4.23 -10.16 12.22
CA ASP A 37 5.19 -11.12 11.65
C ASP A 37 4.85 -11.53 10.20
N LYS A 38 3.60 -11.34 9.76
CA LYS A 38 3.15 -11.61 8.38
C LYS A 38 2.04 -10.63 7.99
N PRO A 39 2.13 -9.95 6.83
CA PRO A 39 1.08 -9.04 6.39
C PRO A 39 -0.23 -9.79 6.04
N PRO A 40 -1.39 -9.12 6.07
CA PRO A 40 -2.69 -9.74 5.74
C PRO A 40 -2.76 -10.22 4.28
N VAL A 41 -3.33 -11.40 4.03
CA VAL A 41 -3.44 -11.98 2.67
C VAL A 41 -4.82 -12.60 2.40
N GLY A 42 -5.13 -12.91 1.14
CA GLY A 42 -6.44 -13.41 0.72
C GLY A 42 -7.47 -12.30 0.52
N GLU A 43 -8.73 -12.61 0.73
CA GLU A 43 -9.81 -11.61 0.75
C GLU A 43 -9.68 -10.74 2.00
N GLN A 44 -9.46 -9.44 1.80
CA GLN A 44 -9.25 -8.47 2.86
C GLN A 44 -10.24 -7.30 2.74
N ILE A 45 -10.56 -6.69 3.87
CA ILE A 45 -11.34 -5.44 3.92
C ILE A 45 -10.53 -4.43 4.70
N PHE A 46 -10.05 -3.39 4.02
CA PHE A 46 -9.33 -2.30 4.66
C PHE A 46 -10.13 -1.01 4.53
N HIS A 47 -10.43 -0.35 5.65
CA HIS A 47 -11.28 0.85 5.67
C HIS A 47 -12.64 0.66 4.95
N GLY A 48 -13.17 -0.57 4.95
CA GLY A 48 -14.41 -0.91 4.23
C GLY A 48 -14.24 -1.20 2.74
N LEU A 49 -13.03 -1.08 2.19
CA LEU A 49 -12.72 -1.37 0.79
C LEU A 49 -12.26 -2.83 0.63
N PRO A 50 -12.83 -3.58 -0.33
CA PRO A 50 -12.41 -4.95 -0.56
C PRO A 50 -11.07 -4.98 -1.29
N PHE A 51 -10.19 -5.91 -0.91
CA PHE A 51 -8.93 -6.21 -1.60
C PHE A 51 -8.78 -7.72 -1.76
N GLN A 52 -8.13 -8.14 -2.84
CA GLN A 52 -7.69 -9.51 -3.04
C GLN A 52 -6.16 -9.51 -3.07
N ILE A 53 -5.53 -10.10 -2.04
CA ILE A 53 -4.08 -10.18 -1.90
C ILE A 53 -3.63 -11.61 -2.14
N GLY A 54 -2.78 -11.82 -3.15
CA GLY A 54 -2.53 -13.15 -3.71
C GLY A 54 -3.79 -13.77 -4.31
N SER A 55 -3.74 -15.05 -4.68
CA SER A 55 -4.91 -15.79 -5.14
C SER A 55 -5.37 -16.83 -4.12
N LYS A 56 -6.63 -17.31 -4.25
CA LYS A 56 -7.14 -18.44 -3.44
C LYS A 56 -6.36 -19.74 -3.66
N GLU A 57 -5.69 -19.85 -4.80
CA GLU A 57 -4.95 -21.03 -5.27
C GLU A 57 -3.43 -20.85 -5.16
N SER A 58 -2.96 -19.65 -4.76
CA SER A 58 -1.54 -19.33 -4.69
C SER A 58 -0.88 -20.11 -3.56
N SER A 59 0.28 -20.71 -3.85
CA SER A 59 1.21 -21.11 -2.80
C SER A 59 1.63 -19.86 -2.00
N THR A 60 2.05 -20.05 -0.75
CA THR A 60 2.53 -18.96 0.14
C THR A 60 3.77 -18.23 -0.38
N GLU A 61 4.31 -18.65 -1.53
CA GLU A 61 5.54 -18.17 -2.16
C GLU A 61 5.28 -17.09 -3.23
N SER A 62 4.04 -16.96 -3.74
CA SER A 62 3.68 -16.02 -4.82
C SER A 62 2.39 -15.28 -4.49
N LEU A 63 2.49 -14.31 -3.58
CA LEU A 63 1.37 -13.53 -3.03
C LEU A 63 1.37 -12.08 -3.51
N PHE A 64 2.53 -11.50 -3.80
CA PHE A 64 2.72 -10.09 -4.12
C PHE A 64 3.43 -9.91 -5.45
N ILE A 65 3.24 -8.76 -6.09
CA ILE A 65 4.13 -8.29 -7.16
C ILE A 65 5.28 -7.57 -6.48
N GLY A 66 6.43 -8.23 -6.39
CA GLY A 66 7.66 -7.72 -5.81
C GLY A 66 8.59 -7.12 -6.87
N PHE A 67 9.10 -5.94 -6.55
CA PHE A 67 10.06 -5.20 -7.36
C PHE A 67 11.34 -4.98 -6.58
N GLY A 68 12.47 -5.05 -7.26
CA GLY A 68 13.78 -4.86 -6.63
C GLY A 68 14.90 -5.57 -7.38
N ASP A 69 16.08 -5.53 -6.78
CA ASP A 69 17.30 -5.90 -7.47
C ASP A 69 17.59 -7.42 -7.46
N GLN A 70 17.03 -8.16 -6.52
CA GLN A 70 17.28 -9.59 -6.34
C GLN A 70 16.18 -10.44 -6.98
N GLN A 71 16.53 -11.55 -7.64
CA GLN A 71 15.52 -12.53 -8.06
C GLN A 71 14.81 -13.09 -6.81
N PRO A 72 13.48 -13.34 -6.87
CA PRO A 72 12.59 -13.35 -8.04
C PRO A 72 11.94 -11.99 -8.40
N LEU A 73 12.40 -10.87 -7.84
CA LEU A 73 11.77 -9.56 -7.99
C LEU A 73 11.92 -9.00 -9.41
N GLU A 74 10.90 -8.26 -9.84
CA GLU A 74 10.88 -7.61 -11.14
C GLU A 74 11.72 -6.34 -11.13
N ARG A 75 12.56 -6.19 -12.16
CA ARG A 75 13.26 -4.93 -12.49
C ARG A 75 12.67 -4.25 -13.73
N LEU A 76 11.85 -4.98 -14.49
CA LEU A 76 11.25 -4.49 -15.72
C LEU A 76 9.83 -3.97 -15.45
N PRO A 77 9.30 -3.12 -16.34
CA PRO A 77 7.91 -2.69 -16.25
C PRO A 77 6.93 -3.85 -16.25
N VAL A 78 5.95 -3.80 -15.36
CA VAL A 78 4.84 -4.77 -15.29
C VAL A 78 3.56 -4.08 -15.69
N THR A 79 2.86 -4.63 -16.69
CA THR A 79 1.58 -4.10 -17.18
C THR A 79 0.42 -4.95 -16.69
N ILE A 80 -0.53 -4.31 -16.00
CA ILE A 80 -1.73 -4.93 -15.42
C ILE A 80 -2.95 -4.43 -16.20
N PRO A 81 -3.69 -5.29 -16.92
CA PRO A 81 -4.89 -4.91 -17.64
C PRO A 81 -6.02 -4.54 -16.68
N VAL A 82 -6.80 -3.53 -17.06
CA VAL A 82 -7.94 -3.01 -16.28
C VAL A 82 -9.22 -3.06 -17.11
N GLY A 83 -9.24 -2.40 -18.27
CA GLY A 83 -10.35 -2.39 -19.22
C GLY A 83 -11.65 -1.76 -18.70
N LYS A 84 -11.56 -0.77 -17.81
CA LYS A 84 -12.73 -0.18 -17.11
C LYS A 84 -12.61 1.33 -16.93
N THR A 85 -13.67 1.97 -16.45
CA THR A 85 -13.78 3.42 -16.22
C THR A 85 -13.89 3.75 -14.72
N PRO A 86 -12.87 3.45 -13.89
CA PRO A 86 -12.93 3.73 -12.46
C PRO A 86 -12.82 5.24 -12.18
N HIS A 87 -13.46 5.71 -11.12
CA HIS A 87 -13.22 7.07 -10.58
C HIS A 87 -11.96 7.11 -9.71
N TYR A 88 -11.65 6.02 -9.01
CA TYR A 88 -10.42 5.87 -8.23
C TYR A 88 -9.79 4.50 -8.43
N VAL A 89 -8.47 4.46 -8.36
CA VAL A 89 -7.67 3.23 -8.27
C VAL A 89 -6.95 3.27 -6.93
N ILE A 90 -7.23 2.31 -6.07
CA ILE A 90 -6.65 2.24 -4.73
C ILE A 90 -5.61 1.14 -4.71
N PHE A 91 -4.36 1.50 -4.39
CA PHE A 91 -3.25 0.57 -4.30
C PHE A 91 -3.00 0.19 -2.84
N ALA A 92 -2.81 -1.10 -2.57
CA ALA A 92 -2.22 -1.60 -1.34
C ALA A 92 -0.77 -2.01 -1.62
N HIS A 93 0.18 -1.23 -1.11
CA HIS A 93 1.61 -1.38 -1.41
C HIS A 93 2.50 -0.92 -0.26
N ALA A 94 3.75 -1.37 -0.26
CA ALA A 94 4.73 -1.03 0.78
C ALA A 94 6.16 -1.02 0.25
N VAL A 95 6.96 -0.08 0.76
CA VAL A 95 8.42 -0.09 0.61
C VAL A 95 9.00 -0.99 1.69
N LEU A 96 9.94 -1.85 1.29
CA LEU A 96 10.56 -2.79 2.21
C LEU A 96 11.99 -2.33 2.55
N GLU A 97 12.73 -1.83 1.57
CA GLU A 97 14.06 -1.23 1.78
C GLU A 97 14.01 0.28 1.66
N THR A 98 14.48 0.97 2.71
CA THR A 98 14.49 2.43 2.78
C THR A 98 15.85 2.97 3.16
N ASN A 99 16.23 4.07 2.51
CA ASN A 99 17.44 4.83 2.85
C ASN A 99 17.14 5.99 3.80
N LEU A 100 15.86 6.28 4.12
CA LEU A 100 15.47 7.42 4.94
C LEU A 100 16.13 7.39 6.33
N TRP A 101 16.23 6.20 6.93
CA TRP A 101 16.81 6.02 8.27
C TRP A 101 18.33 6.19 8.31
N THR A 102 18.98 6.21 7.15
CA THR A 102 20.42 6.44 7.00
C THR A 102 20.73 7.79 6.37
N GLY A 103 19.77 8.72 6.37
CA GLY A 103 19.95 10.09 5.84
C GLY A 103 19.66 10.23 4.34
N GLY A 104 18.97 9.28 3.73
CA GLY A 104 18.47 9.38 2.36
C GLY A 104 17.45 10.52 2.17
N PRO A 105 17.21 10.93 0.91
CA PRO A 105 16.33 12.06 0.62
C PRO A 105 14.85 11.71 0.86
N LEU A 106 14.11 12.66 1.43
CA LEU A 106 12.66 12.57 1.52
C LEU A 106 12.01 12.67 0.12
N GLY A 107 11.04 11.81 -0.18
CA GLY A 107 10.31 11.88 -1.45
C GLY A 107 11.07 11.32 -2.65
N GLU A 108 12.04 10.42 -2.42
CA GLU A 108 12.70 9.70 -3.51
C GLU A 108 11.67 8.94 -4.35
N VAL A 109 11.78 9.06 -5.68
CA VAL A 109 10.85 8.38 -6.61
C VAL A 109 11.24 6.92 -6.74
N ILE A 110 10.42 6.03 -6.18
CA ILE A 110 10.67 4.59 -6.17
C ILE A 110 10.14 3.87 -7.41
N ALA A 111 9.14 4.46 -8.08
CA ALA A 111 8.49 3.92 -9.25
C ALA A 111 7.71 5.01 -9.99
N HIS A 112 7.36 4.76 -11.24
CA HIS A 112 6.31 5.51 -11.93
C HIS A 112 5.15 4.58 -12.22
N TYR A 113 3.93 5.00 -11.88
CA TYR A 113 2.72 4.29 -12.28
C TYR A 113 2.13 5.03 -13.47
N ILE A 114 2.00 4.32 -14.58
CA ILE A 114 1.54 4.86 -15.87
C ILE A 114 0.15 4.30 -16.13
N PHE A 115 -0.80 5.19 -16.28
CA PHE A 115 -2.21 4.87 -16.51
C PHE A 115 -2.50 5.04 -18.00
N HIS A 116 -2.59 3.91 -18.71
CA HIS A 116 -2.83 3.85 -20.15
C HIS A 116 -4.32 3.87 -20.45
N TYR A 117 -4.77 4.82 -21.25
CA TYR A 117 -6.18 4.97 -21.62
C TYR A 117 -6.43 4.67 -23.07
N GLN A 118 -7.67 4.28 -23.36
CA GLN A 118 -8.15 4.23 -24.72
C GLN A 118 -8.29 5.64 -25.30
N SER A 119 -7.54 5.91 -26.36
CA SER A 119 -7.67 7.13 -27.20
C SER A 119 -7.27 8.46 -26.54
N VAL A 120 -6.59 8.45 -25.38
CA VAL A 120 -5.96 9.65 -24.80
C VAL A 120 -4.58 9.31 -24.27
N ASP A 121 -3.73 10.33 -24.13
CA ASP A 121 -2.36 10.15 -23.66
C ASP A 121 -2.32 9.53 -22.25
N PRO A 122 -1.32 8.68 -21.97
CA PRO A 122 -1.17 8.07 -20.67
C PRO A 122 -0.85 9.11 -19.60
N VAL A 123 -1.38 8.89 -18.40
CA VAL A 123 -1.05 9.73 -17.24
C VAL A 123 0.09 9.06 -16.47
N VAL A 124 1.20 9.77 -16.31
CA VAL A 124 2.37 9.27 -15.57
C VAL A 124 2.39 9.90 -14.18
N VAL A 125 2.42 9.06 -13.15
CA VAL A 125 2.46 9.51 -11.74
C VAL A 125 3.73 8.99 -11.07
N PRO A 126 4.60 9.87 -10.53
CA PRO A 126 5.72 9.45 -9.72
C PRO A 126 5.21 8.96 -8.36
N ILE A 127 5.69 7.79 -7.95
CA ILE A 127 5.41 7.22 -6.63
C ILE A 127 6.61 7.48 -5.75
N ARG A 128 6.44 8.33 -4.74
CA ARG A 128 7.52 8.81 -3.89
C ARG A 128 7.43 8.19 -2.50
N GLU A 129 8.58 7.80 -1.98
CA GLU A 129 8.68 7.31 -0.62
C GLU A 129 8.24 8.40 0.38
N ARG A 130 7.42 7.99 1.36
CA ARG A 130 6.79 8.84 2.39
C ARG A 130 5.70 9.79 1.87
N PHE A 131 5.25 9.64 0.63
CA PHE A 131 4.08 10.34 0.09
C PHE A 131 3.01 9.37 -0.36
N GLU A 132 3.14 8.81 -1.56
CA GLU A 132 2.18 7.86 -2.12
C GLU A 132 2.39 6.46 -1.52
N ILE A 133 3.60 6.13 -1.08
CA ILE A 133 3.96 4.83 -0.49
C ILE A 133 4.89 5.03 0.71
N GLY A 134 4.88 4.10 1.67
CA GLY A 134 5.71 4.19 2.87
C GLY A 134 6.45 2.88 3.19
N ASN A 135 7.49 3.00 4.02
CA ASN A 135 8.22 1.86 4.54
C ASN A 135 7.40 1.11 5.61
N VAL A 136 7.44 -0.22 5.60
CA VAL A 136 6.88 -1.09 6.63
C VAL A 136 7.97 -2.02 7.16
N PRO A 137 8.20 -2.12 8.49
CA PRO A 137 7.55 -1.35 9.55
C PRO A 137 8.05 0.10 9.62
N VAL A 138 7.15 1.02 9.97
CA VAL A 138 7.46 2.45 10.08
C VAL A 138 7.82 2.85 11.53
N PRO A 139 8.86 3.67 11.74
CA PRO A 139 9.06 4.34 13.03
C PRO A 139 7.90 5.28 13.36
N TRP A 140 7.68 5.51 14.65
CA TRP A 140 6.60 6.39 15.09
C TRP A 140 6.71 7.81 14.47
N GLY A 141 5.56 8.35 14.04
CA GLY A 141 5.46 9.68 13.45
C GLY A 141 5.99 9.80 12.01
N GLN A 142 6.37 8.69 11.37
CA GLN A 142 6.95 8.71 10.03
C GLN A 142 6.03 8.17 8.92
N TYR A 143 4.72 8.20 9.15
CA TYR A 143 3.71 7.79 8.19
C TYR A 143 3.79 8.62 6.90
N PRO A 144 3.49 8.02 5.75
CA PRO A 144 3.42 8.72 4.47
C PRO A 144 2.28 9.74 4.41
N PHE A 145 2.46 10.80 3.63
CA PHE A 145 1.53 11.95 3.62
C PHE A 145 0.24 11.76 2.82
N LEU A 146 0.24 10.90 1.79
CA LEU A 146 -0.88 10.78 0.83
C LEU A 146 -1.56 9.41 0.88
N CYS A 147 -1.19 8.55 1.83
CA CYS A 147 -1.79 7.23 1.96
C CYS A 147 -2.13 6.88 3.42
N PHE A 148 -2.95 5.85 3.56
CA PHE A 148 -3.53 5.43 4.83
C PHE A 148 -2.92 4.08 5.23
N PRO A 149 -2.71 3.79 6.53
CA PRO A 149 -2.38 2.43 6.95
C PRO A 149 -3.52 1.47 6.59
N ASP A 150 -3.22 0.20 6.34
CA ASP A 150 -4.23 -0.85 6.11
C ASP A 150 -5.12 -1.14 7.34
N GLN A 151 -4.66 -0.78 8.53
CA GLN A 151 -5.43 -0.85 9.77
C GLN A 151 -6.22 0.44 10.04
N ILE A 152 -7.19 0.33 10.95
CA ILE A 152 -7.93 1.46 11.52
C ILE A 152 -7.60 1.63 13.00
N ASP A 153 -7.89 2.81 13.55
CA ASP A 153 -7.84 3.02 14.98
C ASP A 153 -8.81 2.04 15.66
N HIS A 154 -8.40 1.50 16.80
CA HIS A 154 -9.17 0.50 17.51
C HIS A 154 -9.27 0.85 18.99
N LEU A 155 -10.31 0.34 19.64
CA LEU A 155 -10.40 0.42 21.09
C LEU A 155 -9.51 -0.67 21.68
N GLU A 156 -8.70 -0.28 22.66
CA GLU A 156 -7.94 -1.24 23.44
C GLU A 156 -8.88 -2.12 24.27
N ASP A 157 -8.50 -3.39 24.50
CA ASP A 157 -9.28 -4.28 25.37
C ASP A 157 -9.29 -3.70 26.80
N ARG A 158 -10.49 -3.62 27.39
CA ARG A 158 -10.71 -3.05 28.72
C ARG A 158 -10.11 -3.90 29.84
N HIS A 159 -10.04 -5.22 29.66
CA HIS A 159 -9.69 -6.17 30.71
C HIS A 159 -8.37 -6.91 30.44
N LYS A 160 -7.78 -6.70 29.27
CA LYS A 160 -6.51 -7.32 28.84
C LYS A 160 -5.63 -6.27 28.15
N GLY A 161 -4.32 -6.49 28.13
CA GLY A 161 -3.38 -5.63 27.39
C GLY A 161 -2.09 -5.35 28.14
N GLN A 162 -1.21 -4.59 27.50
CA GLN A 162 0.10 -4.20 28.04
C GLN A 162 -0.07 -3.02 29.01
N TRP A 163 -0.64 -3.27 30.20
CA TRP A 163 -0.90 -2.25 31.23
C TRP A 163 0.38 -1.52 31.69
N GLU A 164 1.53 -2.19 31.59
CA GLU A 164 2.86 -1.64 31.79
C GLU A 164 3.23 -0.52 30.80
N ARG A 165 2.48 -0.38 29.70
CA ARG A 165 2.60 0.70 28.72
C ARG A 165 1.48 1.74 28.86
N ALA A 166 1.03 2.02 30.09
CA ALA A 166 -0.01 3.01 30.38
C ALA A 166 0.22 4.37 29.68
N GLY A 167 1.47 4.80 29.49
CA GLY A 167 1.82 6.02 28.74
C GLY A 167 1.48 5.99 27.23
N PHE A 168 1.35 4.79 26.63
CA PHE A 168 0.88 4.60 25.25
C PHE A 168 -0.64 4.35 25.18
N ARG A 169 -1.29 4.08 26.32
CA ARG A 169 -2.74 3.80 26.42
C ARG A 169 -3.54 4.96 27.01
N LEU A 170 -2.98 6.18 27.02
CA LEU A 170 -3.58 7.35 27.69
C LEU A 170 -5.02 7.65 27.23
N THR A 171 -5.35 7.36 25.98
CA THR A 171 -6.66 7.63 25.38
C THR A 171 -7.55 6.39 25.28
N GLU A 172 -7.08 5.21 25.70
CA GLU A 172 -7.72 3.90 25.47
C GLU A 172 -8.03 3.57 23.99
N VAL A 173 -7.44 4.33 23.08
CA VAL A 173 -7.54 4.15 21.62
C VAL A 173 -6.16 3.78 21.10
N GLY A 174 -6.04 2.60 20.52
CA GLY A 174 -4.87 2.15 19.78
C GLY A 174 -4.85 2.78 18.39
N TRP A 175 -3.68 3.22 17.96
CA TRP A 175 -3.50 3.88 16.67
C TRP A 175 -3.47 2.87 15.51
N ALA A 176 -3.96 3.31 14.36
CA ALA A 176 -3.82 2.64 13.08
C ALA A 176 -2.34 2.54 12.66
N VAL A 177 -1.66 1.48 13.06
CA VAL A 177 -0.31 1.16 12.60
C VAL A 177 -0.42 0.27 11.36
N PRO A 178 0.31 0.53 10.26
CA PRO A 178 0.29 -0.35 9.10
C PRO A 178 0.75 -1.76 9.51
N HIS A 179 -0.05 -2.74 9.18
CA HIS A 179 0.27 -4.14 9.39
C HIS A 179 1.18 -4.63 8.25
N GLY A 180 0.73 -4.48 7.01
CA GLY A 180 1.52 -4.85 5.84
C GLY A 180 1.64 -3.73 4.81
N TYR A 181 0.62 -2.88 4.73
CA TYR A 181 0.43 -2.05 3.55
C TYR A 181 0.02 -0.62 3.88
N TYR A 182 0.32 0.26 2.95
CA TYR A 182 -0.32 1.55 2.82
C TYR A 182 -1.31 1.54 1.66
N LEU A 183 -2.41 2.23 1.85
CA LEU A 183 -3.51 2.39 0.89
C LEU A 183 -3.43 3.77 0.27
N TRP A 184 -3.10 3.82 -1.02
CA TRP A 184 -3.02 5.05 -1.78
C TRP A 184 -4.18 5.15 -2.77
N PRO A 185 -5.15 6.07 -2.55
CA PRO A 185 -6.23 6.30 -3.48
C PRO A 185 -5.81 7.29 -4.57
N TRP A 186 -5.55 6.80 -5.77
CA TRP A 186 -5.33 7.66 -6.93
C TRP A 186 -6.66 8.08 -7.56
N HIS A 187 -6.84 9.39 -7.74
CA HIS A 187 -8.00 9.95 -8.43
C HIS A 187 -7.79 9.95 -9.94
N ASN A 188 -8.68 9.28 -10.68
CA ASN A 188 -8.62 9.21 -12.12
C ASN A 188 -9.03 10.58 -12.72
N PRO A 189 -8.14 11.29 -13.46
CA PRO A 189 -8.47 12.57 -14.09
C PRO A 189 -9.44 12.42 -15.28
N ASN A 190 -9.57 11.22 -15.85
CA ASN A 190 -10.39 10.89 -17.01
C ASN A 190 -11.38 9.73 -16.69
N PRO A 191 -12.32 9.89 -15.74
CA PRO A 191 -13.20 8.80 -15.30
C PRO A 191 -14.18 8.35 -16.40
N ASN A 192 -14.40 9.15 -17.44
CA ASN A 192 -15.25 8.81 -18.58
C ASN A 192 -14.50 8.06 -19.69
N LYS A 193 -13.20 7.79 -19.52
CA LYS A 193 -12.36 7.09 -20.49
C LYS A 193 -11.99 5.72 -19.93
N ILE A 194 -11.91 4.73 -20.82
CA ILE A 194 -11.49 3.38 -20.45
C ILE A 194 -10.00 3.45 -20.10
N LEU A 195 -9.69 3.16 -18.84
CA LEU A 195 -8.35 2.82 -18.39
C LEU A 195 -8.07 1.39 -18.85
N GLU A 196 -7.23 1.25 -19.88
CA GLU A 196 -6.90 -0.03 -20.50
C GLU A 196 -5.97 -0.83 -19.61
N ALA A 197 -4.92 -0.20 -19.09
CA ALA A 197 -3.92 -0.85 -18.26
C ALA A 197 -3.22 0.13 -17.31
N ILE A 198 -2.65 -0.43 -16.25
CA ILE A 198 -1.73 0.24 -15.34
C ILE A 198 -0.37 -0.41 -15.52
N GLU A 199 0.63 0.37 -15.91
CA GLU A 199 2.00 -0.07 -16.02
C GLU A 199 2.82 0.46 -14.84
N ILE A 200 3.53 -0.45 -14.17
CA ILE A 200 4.37 -0.16 -13.02
C ILE A 200 5.81 -0.19 -13.49
N VAL A 201 6.47 0.96 -13.51
CA VAL A 201 7.89 1.09 -13.89
C VAL A 201 8.72 1.24 -12.61
N PRO A 202 9.36 0.18 -12.11
CA PRO A 202 10.15 0.24 -10.89
C PRO A 202 11.43 1.08 -11.08
N LYS A 203 11.94 1.63 -9.97
CA LYS A 203 13.30 2.18 -9.87
C LYS A 203 14.16 1.23 -9.04
N LYS A 204 15.01 1.77 -8.14
CA LYS A 204 16.04 0.99 -7.45
C LYS A 204 15.55 0.32 -6.17
N GLN A 205 14.60 0.94 -5.47
CA GLN A 205 14.16 0.51 -4.15
C GLN A 205 13.35 -0.78 -4.23
N THR A 206 13.49 -1.62 -3.22
CA THR A 206 12.69 -2.84 -3.07
C THR A 206 11.32 -2.51 -2.48
N PHE A 207 10.26 -2.79 -3.22
CA PHE A 207 8.87 -2.56 -2.79
C PHE A 207 7.93 -3.64 -3.35
N VAL A 208 6.74 -3.73 -2.79
CA VAL A 208 5.71 -4.68 -3.22
C VAL A 208 4.38 -4.00 -3.49
N ILE A 209 3.63 -4.51 -4.45
CA ILE A 209 2.20 -4.25 -4.64
C ILE A 209 1.45 -5.52 -4.26
N ALA A 210 0.59 -5.42 -3.25
CA ALA A 210 -0.16 -6.54 -2.71
C ALA A 210 -1.56 -6.67 -3.32
N GLY A 211 -2.20 -5.54 -3.62
CA GLY A 211 -3.55 -5.51 -4.17
C GLY A 211 -3.87 -4.17 -4.83
N ILE A 212 -4.81 -4.21 -5.77
CA ILE A 212 -5.37 -3.02 -6.39
C ILE A 212 -6.89 -3.17 -6.39
N THR A 213 -7.60 -2.12 -5.99
CA THR A 213 -9.06 -2.08 -5.99
C THR A 213 -9.54 -0.88 -6.76
N LEU A 214 -10.52 -1.09 -7.63
CA LEU A 214 -11.19 -0.05 -8.39
C LEU A 214 -12.39 0.48 -7.60
N SER A 215 -12.61 1.78 -7.63
CA SER A 215 -13.86 2.41 -7.21
C SER A 215 -14.57 3.02 -8.41
N PHE A 216 -15.86 2.76 -8.55
CA PHE A 216 -16.73 3.38 -9.55
C PHE A 216 -17.55 4.53 -8.97
N LEU A 217 -17.35 4.86 -7.69
CA LEU A 217 -18.00 5.98 -7.04
C LEU A 217 -17.20 7.27 -7.26
N MET A 218 -17.92 8.36 -7.51
CA MET A 218 -17.34 9.70 -7.66
C MET A 218 -16.77 10.25 -6.35
N ASN A 219 -17.28 9.81 -5.19
CA ASN A 219 -16.79 10.26 -3.90
C ASN A 219 -15.46 9.58 -3.54
N PRO A 220 -14.53 10.28 -2.85
CA PRO A 220 -13.30 9.67 -2.37
C PRO A 220 -13.58 8.43 -1.51
N PRO A 221 -12.94 7.28 -1.80
CA PRO A 221 -13.20 6.01 -1.11
C PRO A 221 -12.64 5.98 0.31
N LEU A 222 -11.59 6.77 0.56
CA LEU A 222 -10.99 6.98 1.87
C LEU A 222 -11.19 8.45 2.23
N CYS A 223 -11.82 8.70 3.37
CA CYS A 223 -11.92 10.06 3.89
C CYS A 223 -10.58 10.45 4.50
N GLU A 224 -10.03 11.59 4.08
CA GLU A 224 -8.95 12.21 4.86
C GLU A 224 -9.38 12.34 6.32
N PRO A 225 -8.50 12.02 7.30
CA PRO A 225 -8.80 12.24 8.69
C PRO A 225 -8.75 13.75 8.95
N ARG A 226 -9.86 14.46 8.69
CA ARG A 226 -10.13 15.87 9.04
C ARG A 226 -8.86 16.73 9.23
N ALA A 227 -8.02 16.84 8.19
CA ALA A 227 -6.98 17.86 8.14
C ALA A 227 -7.52 18.99 7.27
N VAL A 228 -7.90 20.07 7.94
CA VAL A 228 -8.49 21.27 7.39
C VAL A 228 -7.66 21.78 6.20
N ARG A 229 -8.28 21.92 5.01
CA ARG A 229 -7.81 22.90 4.01
C ARG A 229 -7.85 24.27 4.69
N LEU A 230 -6.72 24.72 5.24
CA LEU A 230 -6.56 26.14 5.53
C LEU A 230 -6.51 26.84 4.17
N ARG A 231 -7.61 27.53 3.86
CA ARG A 231 -7.65 28.55 2.81
C ARG A 231 -6.86 29.76 3.26
#